data_AF-A0A947MZ36-F1
#
_entry.id   AF-A0A947MZ36-F1
#
_cell.length_a   1.000
_cell.length_b   1.000
_cell.length_c   1.000
_cell.angle_alpha   90.00
_cell.angle_beta   90.00
_cell.angle_gamma   90.00
#
_symmetry.space_group_name_H-M   'P 1'
#
loop_
_entity.id
_entity.type
_entity.pdbx_description
1 polymer ?
#
loop_
_entity_poly.entity_id
_entity_poly.type
_entity_poly.pdbx_seq_one_letter_code
_entity_poly.pdbx_strand_id
1 'polypeptide(L)' 'MSSATAKKLAKRIKELRLERGLTQEEAAKKCGLKYKYYHEYEGKDPRDMRLSTMEKIAKGLNIPLSGMFL' A
#
# COMPACT_ATOMS: atom_id res chain seq x y z
N MET A 1 -14.83 -10.16 -3.13
CA MET A 1 -13.65 -10.63 -3.87
C MET A 1 -12.97 -9.42 -4.47
N SER A 2 -11.68 -9.24 -4.20
CA SER A 2 -10.90 -8.14 -4.75
C SER A 2 -10.66 -8.27 -6.25
N SER A 3 -10.69 -7.16 -6.98
CA SER A 3 -10.45 -7.16 -8.43
C SER A 3 -9.01 -7.55 -8.78
N ALA A 4 -8.77 -8.04 -10.00
CA ALA A 4 -7.42 -8.34 -10.47
C ALA A 4 -6.49 -7.10 -10.38
N THR A 5 -7.05 -5.90 -10.60
CA THR A 5 -6.34 -4.62 -10.45
C THR A 5 -5.95 -4.36 -9.01
N ALA A 6 -6.86 -4.57 -8.04
CA ALA A 6 -6.55 -4.41 -6.61
C ALA A 6 -5.40 -5.33 -6.17
N LYS A 7 -5.36 -6.57 -6.66
CA LYS A 7 -4.27 -7.51 -6.39
C LYS A 7 -2.92 -7.06 -6.96
N LYS A 8 -2.90 -6.51 -8.18
CA LYS A 8 -1.67 -5.94 -8.78
C LYS A 8 -1.18 -4.73 -8.00
N LEU A 9 -2.09 -3.83 -7.62
CA LEU A 9 -1.76 -2.66 -6.80
C LEU A 9 -1.18 -3.05 -5.44
N ALA A 10 -1.80 -4.01 -4.75
CA ALA A 10 -1.32 -4.56 -3.49
C ALA A 10 0.11 -5.10 -3.60
N LYS A 11 0.40 -5.85 -4.68
CA LYS A 11 1.74 -6.35 -4.97
C LYS A 11 2.74 -5.22 -5.21
N ARG A 12 2.36 -4.18 -5.96
CA ARG A 12 3.23 -3.03 -6.21
C ARG A 12 3.56 -2.26 -4.93
N ILE A 13 2.57 -2.05 -4.06
CA ILE A 13 2.78 -1.44 -2.74
C ILE A 13 3.78 -2.27 -1.91
N LYS A 14 3.65 -3.59 -1.94
CA LYS A 14 4.59 -4.50 -1.28
C LYS A 14 6.02 -4.35 -1.80
N GLU A 15 6.19 -4.30 -3.11
CA GLU A 15 7.51 -4.12 -3.74
C GLU A 15 8.14 -2.79 -3.33
N LEU A 16 7.40 -1.68 -3.46
CA LEU A 16 7.86 -0.34 -3.05
C LEU A 16 8.23 -0.28 -1.56
N ARG A 17 7.49 -0.98 -0.70
CA ARG A 17 7.80 -1.10 0.73
C ARG A 17 9.12 -1.84 0.95
N LEU A 18 9.30 -2.98 0.28
CA LEU A 18 10.50 -3.83 0.42
C LEU A 18 11.75 -3.15 -0.15
N GLU A 19 11.64 -2.41 -1.26
CA GLU A 19 12.72 -1.56 -1.79
C GLU A 19 13.24 -0.55 -0.77
N ARG A 20 12.41 -0.16 0.20
CA ARG A 20 12.76 0.77 1.28
C ARG A 20 13.19 0.08 2.57
N GLY A 21 13.29 -1.25 2.56
CA GLY A 21 13.68 -2.03 3.73
C GLY A 21 12.68 -1.95 4.91
N LEU A 22 11.40 -1.63 4.64
CA LEU A 22 10.41 -1.43 5.70
C LEU A 22 9.62 -2.71 5.97
N THR A 23 9.34 -2.99 7.24
CA THR A 23 8.28 -3.91 7.66
C THR A 23 6.90 -3.30 7.36
N GLN A 24 5.85 -4.13 7.40
CA GLN A 24 4.47 -3.63 7.24
C GLN A 24 4.07 -2.66 8.37
N GLU A 25 4.57 -2.87 9.59
CA GLU A 25 4.30 -1.99 10.73
C GLU A 25 4.97 -0.62 10.57
N GLU A 26 6.24 -0.60 10.15
CA GLU A 26 6.95 0.65 9.87
C GLU A 26 6.32 1.41 8.70
N ALA A 27 5.92 0.70 7.64
CA ALA A 27 5.22 1.30 6.52
C ALA A 27 3.87 1.88 6.95
N ALA A 28 3.08 1.16 7.75
CA ALA A 28 1.82 1.65 8.29
C ALA A 28 2.02 2.96 9.07
N LYS A 29 3.02 2.98 9.97
CA LYS A 29 3.38 4.18 10.73
C LYS A 29 3.77 5.35 9.82
N LYS A 30 4.63 5.13 8.81
CA LYS A 30 5.02 6.16 7.82
C LYS A 30 3.84 6.67 6.99
N CYS A 31 2.89 5.80 6.65
CA CYS A 31 1.69 6.16 5.90
C CYS A 31 0.60 6.80 6.77
N GLY A 32 0.80 6.92 8.09
CA GLY A 32 -0.25 7.39 9.01
C GLY A 32 -1.47 6.47 9.05
N LEU A 33 -1.25 5.17 8.89
CA LEU A 33 -2.25 4.11 8.90
C LEU A 33 -2.07 3.21 10.11
N LYS A 34 -3.17 2.65 10.62
CA LYS A 34 -3.09 1.54 11.58
C LYS A 34 -2.55 0.30 10.86
N TYR A 35 -1.69 -0.47 11.51
CA TYR A 35 -1.12 -1.71 10.97
C TYR A 35 -2.17 -2.64 10.35
N LYS A 36 -3.30 -2.86 11.06
CA LYS A 36 -4.41 -3.68 10.57
C LYS A 36 -4.92 -3.24 9.19
N TYR A 37 -5.05 -1.93 8.95
CA TYR A 37 -5.51 -1.43 7.65
C TYR A 37 -4.43 -1.63 6.58
N TYR A 38 -3.17 -1.36 6.89
CA TYR A 38 -2.07 -1.59 5.95
C TYR A 38 -2.01 -3.08 5.54
N HIS A 39 -2.15 -3.99 6.49
CA HIS A 39 -2.22 -5.44 6.22
C HIS A 39 -3.41 -5.82 5.33
N GLU A 40 -4.58 -5.19 5.48
CA GLU A 40 -5.74 -5.41 4.60
C GLU A 40 -5.50 -5.00 3.14
N TYR A 41 -4.49 -4.17 2.85
CA TYR A 41 -4.17 -3.72 1.50
C TYR A 41 -3.00 -4.48 0.85
N GLU A 42 -2.14 -5.10 1.65
CA GLU A 42 -0.98 -5.85 1.17
C GLU A 42 -1.10 -7.37 1.38
N GLY A 43 -2.20 -7.81 2.00
CA GLY A 43 -2.50 -9.20 2.32
C GLY A 43 -2.95 -10.04 1.10
N LYS A 44 -3.32 -11.31 1.37
CA LYS A 44 -3.70 -12.29 0.33
C LYS A 44 -5.00 -11.94 -0.41
N ASP A 45 -5.96 -11.29 0.25
CA ASP A 45 -7.18 -10.78 -0.37
C ASP A 45 -7.30 -9.27 -0.06
N PRO A 46 -6.63 -8.43 -0.84
CA PRO A 46 -6.53 -7.01 -0.55
C PRO A 46 -7.87 -6.31 -0.76
N ARG A 47 -8.30 -5.48 0.19
CA ARG A 47 -9.54 -4.70 0.02
C ARG A 47 -9.35 -3.62 -1.05
N ASP A 48 -10.46 -3.25 -1.70
CA ASP A 48 -10.47 -2.07 -2.56
C ASP A 48 -10.07 -0.84 -1.75
N MET A 49 -9.15 -0.08 -2.32
CA MET A 49 -8.53 1.06 -1.65
C MET A 49 -9.20 2.36 -2.10
N ARG A 50 -9.61 3.17 -1.14
CA ARG A 50 -10.05 4.54 -1.42
C ARG A 50 -8.87 5.37 -1.91
N LEU A 51 -9.14 6.35 -2.77
CA LEU A 51 -8.13 7.29 -3.26
C LEU A 51 -7.36 7.97 -2.13
N SER A 52 -8.05 8.41 -1.08
CA SER A 52 -7.43 9.02 0.09
C SER A 52 -6.48 8.10 0.87
N THR A 53 -6.70 6.78 0.82
CA THR A 53 -5.74 5.82 1.39
C THR A 53 -4.53 5.66 0.46
N MET A 54 -4.75 5.61 -0.87
CA MET A 54 -3.65 5.56 -1.82
C MET A 54 -2.73 6.78 -1.68
N GLU A 55 -3.29 7.99 -1.50
CA GLU A 55 -2.52 9.21 -1.25
C GLU A 55 -1.68 9.12 0.03
N LYS A 56 -2.24 8.58 1.11
CA LYS A 56 -1.50 8.35 2.36
C LYS A 56 -0.33 7.39 2.18
N ILE A 57 -0.55 6.30 1.42
CA ILE A 57 0.50 5.33 1.13
C ILE A 57 1.58 5.93 0.25
N ALA A 58 1.21 6.63 -0.83
CA ALA A 58 2.15 7.32 -1.71
C ALA A 58 3.01 8.33 -0.94
N LYS A 59 2.38 9.13 -0.06
CA LYS A 59 3.08 10.05 0.84
C LYS A 59 4.03 9.34 1.81
N GLY A 60 3.57 8.27 2.46
CA GLY A 60 4.38 7.50 3.41
C GLY A 60 5.56 6.78 2.78
N LEU A 61 5.43 6.39 1.51
CA LEU A 61 6.50 5.78 0.71
C LEU A 61 7.32 6.82 -0.08
N ASN A 62 7.00 8.12 0.04
CA ASN A 62 7.69 9.20 -0.67
C ASN A 62 7.76 8.98 -2.20
N ILE A 63 6.60 8.73 -2.81
CA ILE A 63 6.43 8.60 -4.26
C ILE A 63 5.24 9.44 -4.73
N PRO A 64 5.18 9.84 -6.02
CA PRO A 64 3.94 10.31 -6.60
C PRO A 64 2.88 9.20 -6.60
N LEU A 65 1.60 9.56 -6.51
CA LEU A 65 0.49 8.61 -6.57
C LEU A 65 0.52 7.75 -7.84
N SER A 66 0.89 8.35 -8.98
CA SER A 66 1.07 7.64 -10.26
C SER A 66 2.12 6.53 -10.17
N GLY A 67 3.13 6.66 -9.32
CA GLY A 67 4.16 5.64 -9.09
C GLY A 67 3.62 4.35 -8.47
N MET A 68 2.39 4.35 -7.95
CA MET A 68 1.72 3.12 -7.51
C MET A 68 1.21 2.25 -8.69
N PHE A 69 1.21 2.79 -9.91
CA PHE A 69 0.68 2.14 -11.12
C PHE A 69 1.75 1.88 -12.20
N LEU A 70 3.00 2.29 -11.97
CA LEU A 70 4.16 2.07 -12.83
C LEU A 70 4.98 0.88 -12.34
#